data_AF-A0ABD5N012-F1
#
_entry.id   AF-A0ABD5N012-F1
#
_cell.length_a   1.000
_cell.length_b   1.000
_cell.length_c   1.000
_cell.angle_alpha   90.00
_cell.angle_beta   90.00
_cell.angle_gamma   90.00
#
_symmetry.space_group_name_H-M   'P 1'
#
loop_
_entity.id
_entity.type
_entity.pdbx_description
1 polymer ?
#
loop_
_entity_poly.entity_id
_entity_poly.type
_entity_poly.pdbx_seq_one_letter_code
_entity_poly.pdbx_strand_id
1 'polypeptide(L)'
;MPKILFLSGRNLFVLIVVVNILIITFGGFLAYSDLYLREYSTRNHESTSVIEVEYSPLGYRPTYEYFDKAPKKTVVTRGSLTLDFFQLSVLVMAIADVLWFLSK
;
A
#
# COMPACT_ATOMS: atom_id res chain seq x y z
N MET A 1 -18.86 11.23 -36.73
CA MET A 1 -19.52 11.50 -35.42
C MET A 1 -19.11 10.39 -34.46
N PRO A 2 -18.42 10.69 -33.34
CA PRO A 2 -18.09 9.66 -32.37
C PRO A 2 -19.34 9.31 -31.55
N LYS A 3 -19.72 8.02 -31.55
CA LYS A 3 -20.74 7.51 -30.62
C LYS A 3 -20.10 7.40 -29.25
N ILE A 4 -20.39 8.35 -28.37
CA ILE A 4 -20.11 8.20 -26.94
C ILE A 4 -21.02 7.07 -26.46
N LEU A 5 -20.40 5.92 -26.18
CA LEU A 5 -21.09 4.71 -25.77
C LEU A 5 -21.64 4.93 -24.35
N PHE A 6 -22.93 5.24 -24.24
CA PHE A 6 -23.62 5.28 -22.95
C PHE A 6 -23.61 3.86 -22.34
N LEU A 7 -22.76 3.65 -21.34
CA LEU A 7 -22.77 2.43 -20.54
C LEU A 7 -24.09 2.36 -19.78
N SER A 8 -24.86 1.29 -19.98
CA SER A 8 -26.01 0.96 -19.15
C SER A 8 -25.63 0.96 -17.66
N GLY A 9 -26.54 1.35 -16.76
CA GLY A 9 -26.26 1.45 -15.32
C GLY A 9 -25.71 0.16 -14.70
N ARG A 10 -26.06 -1.01 -15.25
CA ARG A 10 -25.47 -2.30 -14.86
C ARG A 10 -24.01 -2.44 -15.30
N ASN A 11 -23.68 -1.99 -16.50
CA ASN A 11 -22.32 -2.07 -17.04
C ASN A 11 -21.38 -1.10 -16.31
N LEU A 12 -21.89 0.07 -15.91
CA LEU A 12 -21.13 1.04 -15.10
C LEU A 12 -20.84 0.49 -13.70
N PHE A 13 -21.81 -0.16 -13.05
CA PHE A 13 -21.59 -0.82 -11.76
C PHE A 13 -20.54 -1.93 -11.84
N VAL A 14 -20.65 -2.81 -12.84
CA VAL A 14 -19.67 -3.88 -13.06
C VAL A 14 -18.27 -3.30 -13.30
N LEU A 15 -18.15 -2.22 -14.06
CA LEU A 15 -16.87 -1.55 -14.30
C LEU A 15 -16.26 -1.02 -12.99
N ILE A 16 -17.04 -0.35 -12.14
CA ILE A 16 -16.57 0.16 -10.84
C ILE A 16 -16.04 -0.99 -9.96
N VAL A 17 -16.81 -2.08 -9.85
CA VAL A 17 -16.39 -3.25 -9.07
C VAL A 17 -15.09 -3.85 -9.60
N VAL A 18 -14.96 -4.00 -10.92
CA VAL A 18 -13.73 -4.54 -11.56
C VAL A 18 -12.53 -3.62 -11.30
N VAL A 19 -12.71 -2.30 -11.39
CA VAL A 19 -11.64 -1.32 -11.11
C VAL A 19 -11.22 -1.38 -9.65
N ASN A 20 -12.16 -1.46 -8.71
CA ASN A 20 -11.85 -1.58 -7.28
C ASN A 20 -11.05 -2.85 -6.98
N ILE A 21 -11.47 -3.99 -7.54
CA ILE A 21 -10.73 -5.26 -7.39
C ILE A 21 -9.32 -5.13 -7.96
N LEU A 22 -9.15 -4.52 -9.15
CA LEU A 22 -7.84 -4.31 -9.76
C LEU A 22 -6.94 -3.43 -8.88
N ILE A 23 -7.47 -2.31 -8.36
CA ILE A 23 -6.70 -1.40 -7.50
C ILE A 23 -6.26 -2.10 -6.21
N ILE A 24 -7.17 -2.84 -5.57
CA ILE A 24 -6.84 -3.58 -4.34
C ILE A 24 -5.77 -4.65 -4.63
N THR A 25 -5.93 -5.41 -5.71
CA THR A 25 -5.04 -6.53 -6.03
C THR A 25 -3.65 -6.04 -6.46
N PHE A 26 -3.58 -5.09 -7.41
CA PHE A 26 -2.30 -4.55 -7.87
C PHE A 26 -1.64 -3.65 -6.83
N GLY A 27 -2.39 -2.75 -6.21
CA GLY A 27 -1.87 -1.85 -5.18
C GLY A 27 -1.39 -2.62 -3.94
N GLY A 28 -2.16 -3.63 -3.51
CA GLY A 28 -1.77 -4.51 -2.43
C GLY A 28 -0.52 -5.33 -2.76
N PHE A 29 -0.44 -5.87 -3.97
CA PHE A 29 0.76 -6.59 -4.43
C PHE A 29 2.00 -5.69 -4.46
N LEU A 30 1.90 -4.47 -4.97
CA LEU A 30 3.02 -3.53 -5.02
C LEU A 30 3.46 -3.10 -3.62
N ALA A 31 2.52 -2.77 -2.74
CA ALA A 31 2.82 -2.41 -1.36
C ALA A 31 3.43 -3.58 -0.57
N TYR A 32 2.91 -4.79 -0.75
CA TYR A 32 3.48 -6.00 -0.16
C TYR A 32 4.89 -6.27 -0.69
N SER A 33 5.09 -6.12 -2.01
CA SER A 33 6.41 -6.29 -2.63
C SER A 33 7.41 -5.25 -2.13
N ASP A 34 7.03 -3.99 -1.94
CA ASP A 34 7.91 -2.95 -1.35
C ASP A 34 8.29 -3.30 0.10
N LEU A 35 7.37 -3.88 0.87
CA LEU A 35 7.67 -4.34 2.24
C LEU A 35 8.59 -5.56 2.27
N TYR A 36 8.42 -6.49 1.33
CA TYR A 36 9.16 -7.76 1.30
C TYR A 36 10.53 -7.64 0.61
N LEU A 37 10.62 -6.89 -0.49
CA LEU A 37 11.85 -6.63 -1.24
C LEU A 37 12.73 -5.56 -0.60
N ARG A 38 12.36 -5.06 0.58
CA ARG A 38 13.26 -4.32 1.46
C ARG A 38 14.35 -5.27 2.01
N GLU A 39 15.13 -5.84 1.12
CA GLU A 39 16.46 -6.35 1.43
C GLU A 39 17.36 -5.15 1.65
N TYR A 40 17.56 -4.77 2.91
CA TYR A 40 18.56 -3.77 3.27
C TYR A 40 19.95 -4.40 3.19
N SER A 41 20.40 -4.65 1.96
CA SER A 41 21.78 -5.02 1.63
C SER A 41 22.64 -3.77 1.66
N THR A 42 23.03 -3.34 2.85
CA THR A 42 24.16 -2.44 2.98
C THR A 42 25.39 -3.31 3.03
N ARG A 43 26.38 -3.07 2.16
CA ARG A 43 27.70 -3.72 2.10
C ARG A 43 28.43 -3.96 3.44
N ASN A 44 27.94 -3.37 4.54
CA ASN A 44 28.53 -3.33 5.87
C ASN A 44 27.68 -3.96 6.98
N HIS A 45 26.47 -4.46 6.71
CA HIS A 45 25.63 -5.09 7.74
C HIS A 45 25.71 -6.61 7.66
N GLU A 46 25.81 -7.27 8.81
CA GLU A 46 25.79 -8.74 8.90
C GLU A 46 24.38 -9.28 9.09
N SER A 47 23.51 -8.52 9.75
CA SER A 47 22.14 -8.92 10.03
C SER A 47 21.23 -7.71 10.17
N THR A 48 20.03 -7.84 9.62
CA THR A 48 18.92 -6.89 9.80
C THR A 48 17.75 -7.69 10.37
N SER A 49 17.23 -7.29 11.53
CA SER A 49 16.03 -7.87 12.11
C SER A 49 14.97 -6.78 12.33
N VAL A 50 13.71 -7.15 12.14
CA VAL A 50 12.59 -6.30 12.55
C VAL A 50 12.35 -6.57 14.04
N ILE A 51 12.47 -5.54 14.86
CA ILE A 51 12.30 -5.65 16.32
C ILE A 51 10.92 -5.21 16.79
N GLU A 52 10.31 -4.28 16.07
CA GLU A 52 9.02 -3.72 16.42
C GLU A 52 8.31 -3.26 15.16
N VAL A 53 6.99 -3.28 15.19
CA VAL A 53 6.15 -2.73 14.13
C VAL A 53 5.08 -1.86 14.76
N GLU A 54 5.11 -0.57 14.44
CA GLU A 54 4.06 0.36 14.80
C GLU A 54 3.00 0.39 13.69
N TYR A 55 1.75 0.17 14.09
CA TYR A 55 0.58 0.25 13.22
C TYR A 55 -0.20 1.53 13.54
N SER A 56 -0.48 2.32 12.52
CA SER A 56 -1.41 3.44 12.62
C SER A 56 -2.52 3.28 11.56
N PRO A 57 -3.65 4.00 11.67
CA PRO A 57 -4.79 3.84 10.76
C PRO A 57 -4.45 3.99 9.27
N LEU A 58 -3.37 4.70 8.95
CA LEU A 58 -2.85 4.92 7.59
C LEU A 58 -1.32 4.78 7.55
N GLY A 59 -0.76 3.90 8.38
CA GLY A 59 0.69 3.78 8.48
C GLY A 59 1.18 2.43 8.95
N TYR A 60 2.24 1.95 8.28
CA TYR A 60 3.03 0.81 8.72
C TYR A 60 4.48 1.24 8.89
N ARG A 61 4.96 1.18 10.13
CA ARG A 61 6.29 1.67 10.53
C ARG A 61 7.07 0.59 11.25
N PRO A 62 7.76 -0.29 10.50
CA PRO A 62 8.69 -1.25 11.07
C PRO A 62 9.94 -0.53 11.59
N THR A 63 10.36 -0.95 12.78
CA THR A 63 11.64 -0.59 13.38
C THR A 63 12.62 -1.73 13.14
N TYR A 64 13.73 -1.37 12.49
CA TYR A 64 14.80 -2.27 12.14
C TYR A 64 15.96 -2.10 13.11
N GLU A 65 16.58 -3.24 13.42
CA GLU A 65 17.82 -3.32 14.15
C GLU A 65 18.91 -3.81 13.20
N TYR A 66 19.98 -3.04 13.10
CA TYR A 66 21.14 -3.30 12.24
C TYR A 66 22.34 -3.69 13.09
N PHE A 67 23.01 -4.77 12.69
CA PHE A 67 24.29 -5.19 13.21
C PHE A 67 25.39 -4.91 12.18
N ASP A 68 26.25 -3.94 12.48
CA ASP A 68 27.45 -3.68 11.71
C ASP A 68 28.55 -4.73 12.01
N LYS A 69 29.52 -4.86 11.11
CA LYS A 69 30.74 -5.68 11.34
C LYS A 69 31.62 -5.20 12.50
N ALA A 70 31.39 -3.99 12.99
CA ALA A 70 31.93 -3.47 14.25
C ALA A 70 30.81 -3.55 15.31
N PRO A 71 31.09 -3.65 16.62
CA PRO A 71 30.09 -3.90 17.66
C PRO A 71 29.24 -2.64 17.93
N LYS A 72 28.53 -2.17 16.91
CA LYS A 72 27.69 -1.00 16.92
C LYS A 72 26.32 -1.42 16.42
N LYS A 73 25.38 -1.41 17.35
CA LYS A 73 23.97 -1.63 17.10
C LYS A 73 23.33 -0.31 16.69
N THR A 74 22.64 -0.31 15.56
CA THR A 74 21.89 0.86 15.07
C THR A 74 20.42 0.48 14.97
N VAL A 75 19.53 1.35 15.46
CA VAL A 75 18.07 1.14 15.40
C VAL A 75 17.45 2.26 14.58
N VAL A 76 16.64 1.92 13.58
CA VAL A 76 15.94 2.90 12.73
C VAL A 76 14.51 2.47 12.47
N THR A 77 13.58 3.39 12.70
CA THR A 77 12.18 3.24 12.29
C THR A 77 11.99 3.80 10.89
N ARG A 78 11.39 3.02 9.99
CA ARG A 78 11.11 3.44 8.61
C ARG A 78 9.70 3.10 8.18
N GLY A 79 8.92 4.12 7.85
CA GLY A 79 7.60 3.97 7.22
C GLY A 79 7.67 3.41 5.79
N SER A 80 6.54 2.91 5.31
CA SER A 80 6.35 2.50 3.92
C SER A 80 5.42 3.49 3.21
N LEU A 81 6.00 4.44 2.46
CA LEU A 81 5.22 5.40 1.68
C LEU A 81 4.30 4.73 0.65
N THR A 82 4.71 3.58 0.11
CA THR A 82 3.89 2.81 -0.85
C THR A 82 2.66 2.24 -0.18
N LEU A 83 2.79 1.68 1.03
CA LEU A 83 1.66 1.17 1.80
C LEU A 83 0.76 2.31 2.30
N ASP A 84 1.35 3.39 2.82
CA ASP A 84 0.62 4.57 3.30
C ASP A 84 -0.24 5.16 2.15
N PHE A 85 0.35 5.27 0.94
CA PHE A 85 -0.37 5.74 -0.24
C PHE A 85 -1.45 4.76 -0.72
N PHE A 86 -1.19 3.45 -0.66
CA PHE A 86 -2.18 2.43 -1.00
C PHE A 86 -3.39 2.47 -0.05
N GLN A 87 -3.16 2.55 1.25
CA GLN A 87 -4.22 2.67 2.26
C GLN A 87 -5.06 3.93 2.05
N LEU A 88 -4.42 5.07 1.79
CA LEU A 88 -5.11 6.32 1.46
C LEU A 88 -5.97 6.18 0.18
N SER A 89 -5.42 5.52 -0.84
CA SER A 89 -6.15 5.29 -2.11
C SER A 89 -7.40 4.43 -1.89
N VAL A 90 -7.28 3.36 -1.11
CA VAL A 90 -8.42 2.50 -0.74
C VAL A 90 -9.48 3.29 0.06
N LEU A 91 -9.05 4.14 0.99
CA LEU A 91 -9.98 4.98 1.76
C LEU A 91 -10.75 5.96 0.87
N VAL A 92 -10.06 6.63 -0.07
CA VAL A 92 -10.69 7.55 -1.02
C VAL A 92 -11.71 6.83 -1.90
N MET A 93 -11.38 5.63 -2.41
CA MET A 93 -12.34 4.81 -3.17
C MET A 93 -13.55 4.44 -2.33
N ALA A 94 -13.36 3.97 -1.09
CA ALA A 94 -14.45 3.60 -0.22
C ALA A 94 -15.41 4.77 0.05
N ILE A 95 -14.87 5.98 0.27
CA ILE A 95 -15.67 7.19 0.43
C ILE A 95 -16.42 7.52 -0.86
N ALA A 96 -15.76 7.45 -2.02
CA ALA A 96 -16.39 7.71 -3.31
C ALA A 96 -17.53 6.72 -3.60
N ASP A 97 -17.35 5.44 -3.29
CA ASP A 97 -18.37 4.39 -3.45
C ASP A 97 -19.58 4.64 -2.55
N VAL A 98 -19.35 5.01 -1.29
CA VAL A 98 -20.43 5.35 -0.34
C VAL A 98 -21.20 6.59 -0.82
N LEU A 99 -20.51 7.65 -1.23
CA LEU A 99 -21.14 8.86 -1.76
C LEU A 99 -21.97 8.57 -3.01
N TRP A 100 -21.45 7.72 -3.91
CA TRP A 100 -22.18 7.29 -5.09
C TRP A 100 -23.43 6.49 -4.72
N PHE A 101 -23.32 5.57 -3.76
CA PHE A 101 -24.46 4.79 -3.27
C PHE A 101 -25.54 5.69 -2.66
N LEU A 102 -25.15 6.71 -1.88
CA LEU A 102 -26.08 7.68 -1.28
C LEU A 102 -26.70 8.66 -2.29
N SER A 103 -26.03 8.88 -3.44
CA SER A 103 -26.52 9.76 -4.50
C SER A 103 -27.59 9.12 -5.41
N LYS A 104 -27.82 7.81 -5.25
CA LYS A 104 -28.84 7.04 -5.98
C LYS A 104 -30.09 6.84 -5.14
#